data_AF-A0AAU6L3L2-F1
#
_entry.id   AF-A0AAU6L3L2-F1
#
_cell.length_a   1.000
_cell.length_b   1.000
_cell.length_c   1.000
_cell.angle_alpha   90.00
_cell.angle_beta   90.00
_cell.angle_gamma   90.00
#
_symmetry.space_group_name_H-M   'P 1'
#
loop_
_entity.id
_entity.type
_entity.pdbx_description
1 polymer ?
#
loop_
_entity_poly.entity_id
_entity_poly.type
_entity_poly.pdbx_seq_one_letter_code
_entity_poly.pdbx_strand_id
1 'polypeptide(L)'
;MQALARLRRGVGRQPTETPDLWGMVGVEAFHTAYLARRGRPAGEAETLRAERSAHAAVTLWAVHQQSNRSRGMHVAGGPSLGTAVRRLMSGTDADDPVRKRLVRAGTASSLDVLAQRLRDLVTLLRAAEVPLDYGLLAEQLDQWQRPGGPGQVRQAWGRSFHAYRAPNPRTAKDGDVPVVQLETAANEMRENE
;
A
#
# COMPACT_ATOMS: atom_id res chain seq x y z
N MET A 1 1.46 -21.54 -11.22
CA MET A 1 0.55 -20.57 -11.90
C MET A 1 -0.93 -20.72 -11.51
N GLN A 2 -1.42 -21.93 -11.21
CA GLN A 2 -2.84 -22.16 -10.88
C GLN A 2 -3.29 -21.50 -9.56
N ALA A 3 -2.46 -21.46 -8.51
CA ALA A 3 -2.81 -20.89 -7.20
C ALA A 3 -3.22 -19.41 -7.26
N LEU A 4 -2.43 -18.55 -7.93
CA LEU A 4 -2.77 -17.13 -8.12
C LEU A 4 -4.07 -16.95 -8.93
N ALA A 5 -4.34 -17.82 -9.90
CA ALA A 5 -5.58 -17.76 -10.67
C ALA A 5 -6.82 -18.07 -9.83
N ARG A 6 -6.70 -18.98 -8.85
CA ARG A 6 -7.76 -19.27 -7.88
C ARG A 6 -7.99 -18.08 -6.95
N LEU A 7 -6.93 -17.55 -6.35
CA LEU A 7 -6.98 -16.38 -5.46
C LEU A 7 -7.67 -15.16 -6.11
N ARG A 8 -7.40 -14.90 -7.39
CA ARG A 8 -8.03 -13.77 -8.11
C ARG A 8 -9.56 -13.87 -8.23
N ARG A 9 -10.14 -15.07 -8.15
CA ARG A 9 -11.60 -15.27 -8.20
C ARG A 9 -12.29 -14.99 -6.87
N GLY A 10 -11.53 -14.91 -5.77
CA GLY A 10 -12.06 -14.60 -4.45
C GLY A 10 -12.22 -13.11 -4.16
N VAL A 11 -11.81 -12.22 -5.07
CA VAL A 11 -11.98 -10.77 -4.88
C VAL A 11 -13.46 -10.42 -4.78
N GLY A 12 -13.83 -9.67 -3.74
CA GLY A 12 -15.22 -9.27 -3.50
C GLY A 12 -16.12 -10.41 -3.01
N ARG A 13 -15.53 -11.50 -2.52
CA ARG A 13 -16.25 -12.64 -1.92
C ARG A 13 -15.74 -12.91 -0.51
N GLN A 14 -16.59 -13.49 0.31
CA GLN A 14 -16.24 -13.92 1.66
C GLN A 14 -15.29 -15.12 1.65
N PRO A 15 -14.45 -15.29 2.70
CA PRO A 15 -13.69 -16.52 2.91
C PRO A 15 -14.58 -17.77 2.95
N THR A 16 -15.78 -17.66 3.52
CA THR A 16 -16.79 -18.74 3.60
C THR A 16 -17.38 -19.12 2.24
N GLU A 17 -17.38 -18.19 1.28
CA GLU A 17 -17.89 -18.39 -0.09
C GLU A 17 -16.81 -18.92 -1.05
N THR A 18 -15.58 -19.12 -0.56
CA THR A 18 -14.42 -19.54 -1.35
C THR A 18 -13.65 -20.68 -0.68
N PRO A 19 -14.29 -21.82 -0.39
CA PRO A 19 -13.65 -22.96 0.28
C PRO A 19 -12.48 -23.54 -0.52
N ASP A 20 -12.44 -23.35 -1.84
CA ASP A 20 -11.32 -23.75 -2.70
C ASP A 20 -10.03 -22.95 -2.46
N LEU A 21 -10.09 -21.88 -1.65
CA LEU A 21 -8.96 -21.04 -1.27
C LEU A 21 -8.41 -21.36 0.14
N TRP A 22 -9.10 -22.18 0.94
CA TRP A 22 -8.63 -22.56 2.28
C TRP A 22 -7.23 -23.20 2.24
N GLY A 23 -6.35 -22.82 3.17
CA GLY A 23 -4.95 -23.28 3.22
C GLY A 23 -4.02 -22.79 2.10
N MET A 24 -4.53 -22.14 1.03
CA MET A 24 -3.68 -21.61 -0.06
C MET A 24 -3.21 -20.19 0.16
N VAL A 25 -3.97 -19.41 0.93
CA VAL A 25 -3.80 -17.96 1.05
C VAL A 25 -2.76 -17.60 2.12
N GLY A 26 -2.34 -18.57 2.95
CA GLY A 26 -1.62 -18.29 4.19
C GLY A 26 -2.41 -17.37 5.12
N VAL A 27 -3.75 -17.34 4.98
CA VAL A 27 -4.65 -16.52 5.80
C VAL A 27 -4.46 -16.89 7.25
N GLU A 28 -4.24 -18.17 7.58
CA GLU A 28 -3.92 -18.62 8.93
C GLU A 28 -2.63 -17.97 9.46
N ALA A 29 -1.54 -17.94 8.67
CA ALA A 29 -0.28 -17.33 9.10
C ALA A 29 -0.37 -15.79 9.24
N PHE A 30 -1.04 -15.14 8.29
CA PHE A 30 -1.35 -13.71 8.39
C PHE A 30 -2.24 -13.40 9.59
N HIS A 31 -3.29 -14.20 9.79
CA HIS A 31 -4.23 -14.12 10.91
C HIS A 31 -3.51 -14.30 12.24
N THR A 32 -2.68 -15.34 12.38
CA THR A 32 -1.88 -15.59 13.57
C THR A 32 -0.92 -14.43 13.86
N ALA A 33 -0.21 -13.90 12.85
CA ALA A 33 0.68 -12.76 13.03
C ALA A 33 -0.07 -11.47 13.40
N TYR A 34 -1.23 -11.23 12.76
CA TYR A 34 -2.10 -10.09 13.05
C TYR A 34 -2.68 -10.16 14.48
N LEU A 35 -3.13 -11.34 14.92
CA LEU A 35 -3.60 -11.57 16.28
C LEU A 35 -2.47 -11.50 17.33
N ALA A 36 -1.29 -12.05 17.03
CA ALA A 36 -0.15 -12.01 17.95
C ALA A 36 0.27 -10.57 18.30
N ARG A 37 0.17 -9.63 17.33
CA ARG A 37 0.41 -8.20 17.58
C ARG A 37 -0.57 -7.55 18.57
N ARG A 38 -1.74 -8.14 18.82
CA ARG A 38 -2.77 -7.60 19.72
C ARG A 38 -2.57 -7.99 21.19
N GLY A 39 -1.71 -8.95 21.49
CA GLY A 39 -1.35 -9.33 22.87
C GLY A 39 -2.49 -9.94 23.71
N ARG A 40 -3.65 -10.26 23.11
CA ARG A 40 -4.77 -10.95 23.76
C ARG A 40 -5.49 -11.87 22.78
N PRO A 41 -6.16 -12.94 23.26
CA PRO A 41 -7.07 -13.71 22.42
C PRO A 41 -8.19 -12.80 21.87
N ALA A 42 -8.42 -12.89 20.57
CA ALA A 42 -9.51 -12.20 19.90
C ALA A 42 -10.84 -12.92 20.15
N GLY A 43 -11.92 -12.15 20.30
CA GLY A 43 -13.27 -12.72 20.26
C GLY A 43 -13.65 -13.12 18.83
N GLU A 44 -14.63 -14.01 18.69
CA GLU A 44 -15.05 -14.56 17.39
C GLU A 44 -15.32 -13.50 16.31
N ALA A 45 -16.03 -12.43 16.67
CA ALA A 45 -16.32 -11.34 15.74
C ALA A 45 -15.06 -10.58 15.28
N GLU A 46 -14.03 -10.51 16.12
CA GLU A 46 -12.74 -9.88 15.77
C GLU A 46 -11.92 -10.78 14.84
N THR A 47 -11.87 -12.08 15.15
CA THR A 47 -11.29 -13.12 14.28
C THR A 47 -11.89 -13.07 12.89
N LEU A 48 -13.22 -13.11 12.77
CA LEU A 48 -13.90 -13.10 11.47
C LEU A 48 -13.59 -11.83 10.65
N ARG A 49 -13.53 -10.65 11.28
CA ARG A 49 -13.17 -9.41 10.57
C ARG A 49 -11.72 -9.44 10.07
N ALA A 50 -10.80 -9.95 10.88
CA ALA A 50 -9.40 -10.07 10.51
C ALA A 50 -9.23 -11.04 9.33
N GLU A 51 -9.90 -12.19 9.35
CA GLU A 51 -9.90 -13.17 8.25
C GLU A 51 -10.42 -12.56 6.95
N ARG A 52 -11.56 -11.86 6.99
CA ARG A 52 -12.13 -11.18 5.82
C ARG A 52 -11.17 -10.13 5.24
N SER A 53 -10.49 -9.38 6.11
CA SER A 53 -9.51 -8.37 5.71
C SER A 53 -8.27 -8.99 5.05
N ALA A 54 -7.75 -10.06 5.65
CA ALA A 54 -6.63 -10.82 5.13
C ALA A 54 -6.93 -11.39 3.74
N HIS A 55 -8.09 -12.03 3.62
CA HIS A 55 -8.57 -12.59 2.37
C HIS A 55 -8.69 -11.55 1.26
N ALA A 56 -9.33 -10.41 1.55
CA ALA A 56 -9.44 -9.31 0.61
C ALA A 56 -8.06 -8.79 0.17
N ALA A 57 -7.12 -8.60 1.11
CA ALA A 57 -5.78 -8.12 0.79
C ALA A 57 -4.98 -9.11 -0.07
N VAL A 58 -4.98 -10.41 0.26
CA VAL A 58 -4.23 -11.41 -0.50
C VAL A 58 -4.84 -11.65 -1.88
N THR A 59 -6.17 -11.64 -2.01
CA THR A 59 -6.83 -11.77 -3.32
C THR A 59 -6.54 -10.57 -4.22
N LEU A 60 -6.47 -9.35 -3.66
CA LEU A 60 -6.00 -8.15 -4.37
C LEU A 60 -4.51 -8.24 -4.74
N TRP A 61 -3.66 -8.70 -3.82
CA TRP A 61 -2.24 -8.94 -4.13
C TRP A 61 -2.07 -9.94 -5.28
N ALA A 62 -2.85 -11.01 -5.32
CA ALA A 62 -2.79 -12.00 -6.39
C ALA A 62 -3.19 -11.42 -7.76
N VAL A 63 -4.07 -10.40 -7.79
CA VAL A 63 -4.35 -9.59 -8.99
C VAL A 63 -3.11 -8.78 -9.35
N HIS A 64 -2.53 -8.07 -8.38
CA HIS A 64 -1.37 -7.19 -8.59
C HIS A 64 -0.14 -7.95 -9.10
N GLN A 65 0.16 -9.10 -8.50
CA GLN A 65 1.32 -9.93 -8.83
C GLN A 65 1.15 -10.67 -10.18
N GLN A 66 -0.05 -10.68 -10.77
CA GLN A 66 -0.30 -11.45 -11.99
C GLN A 66 0.63 -11.03 -13.13
N SER A 67 1.31 -12.00 -13.74
CA SER A 67 2.25 -11.82 -14.86
C SER A 67 3.49 -10.97 -14.55
N ASN A 68 3.68 -10.49 -13.31
CA ASN A 68 4.93 -9.86 -12.89
C ASN A 68 5.77 -10.90 -12.12
N ARG A 69 6.82 -11.43 -12.75
CA ARG A 69 7.70 -12.47 -12.15
C ARG A 69 9.03 -11.92 -11.67
N SER A 70 9.42 -10.74 -12.13
CA SER A 70 10.71 -10.11 -11.81
C SER A 70 10.64 -9.27 -10.53
N ARG A 71 9.45 -8.77 -10.15
CA ARG A 71 9.29 -7.86 -9.01
C ARG A 71 8.12 -8.25 -8.11
N GLY A 72 8.37 -8.26 -6.80
CA GLY A 72 7.32 -8.37 -5.79
C GLY A 72 6.46 -7.11 -5.74
N MET A 73 5.14 -7.27 -5.91
CA MET A 73 4.18 -6.15 -5.83
C MET A 73 3.72 -5.85 -4.40
N HIS A 74 4.01 -6.76 -3.47
CA HIS A 74 3.96 -6.48 -2.03
C HIS A 74 5.34 -6.01 -1.55
N VAL A 75 5.37 -4.86 -0.87
CA VAL A 75 6.56 -4.37 -0.16
C VAL A 75 6.13 -3.96 1.25
N ALA A 76 6.59 -4.68 2.27
CA ALA A 76 6.35 -4.31 3.67
C ALA A 76 7.09 -2.99 3.99
N GLY A 77 6.41 -2.05 4.64
CA GLY A 77 6.91 -0.68 4.80
C GLY A 77 6.92 0.14 3.49
N GLY A 78 6.28 -0.39 2.44
CA GLY A 78 6.18 0.26 1.14
C GLY A 78 5.08 1.34 1.08
N PRO A 79 4.72 1.79 -0.14
CA PRO A 79 3.67 2.79 -0.31
C PRO A 79 2.33 2.34 0.28
N SER A 80 1.65 3.23 0.98
CA SER A 80 0.23 3.05 1.32
C SER A 80 -0.66 3.22 0.07
N LEU A 81 -1.94 2.87 0.16
CA LEU A 81 -2.88 3.01 -0.97
C LEU A 81 -2.96 4.44 -1.50
N GLY A 82 -3.05 5.43 -0.61
CA GLY A 82 -3.13 6.84 -1.02
C GLY A 82 -1.87 7.29 -1.77
N THR A 83 -0.68 6.95 -1.26
CA THR A 83 0.59 7.24 -1.93
C THR A 83 0.72 6.51 -3.26
N ALA A 84 0.37 5.22 -3.32
CA ALA A 84 0.43 4.42 -4.54
C ALA A 84 -0.50 4.98 -5.62
N VAL A 85 -1.73 5.36 -5.26
CA VAL A 85 -2.66 6.02 -6.18
C VAL A 85 -2.14 7.38 -6.64
N ARG A 86 -1.53 8.18 -5.75
CA ARG A 86 -0.96 9.46 -6.17
C ARG A 86 0.17 9.30 -7.20
N ARG A 87 0.95 8.22 -7.12
CA ARG A 87 2.01 7.91 -8.10
C ARG A 87 1.48 7.60 -9.50
N LEU A 88 0.21 7.22 -9.64
CA LEU A 88 -0.43 7.02 -10.94
C LEU A 88 -0.77 8.35 -11.64
N MET A 89 -0.79 9.46 -10.89
CA MET A 89 -1.18 10.76 -11.41
C MET A 89 0.04 11.56 -11.84
N SER A 90 -0.02 12.13 -13.04
CA SER A 90 1.01 13.04 -13.56
C SER A 90 0.85 14.49 -13.08
N GLY A 91 -0.31 14.84 -12.48
CA GLY A 91 -0.65 16.19 -12.06
C GLY A 91 -1.26 16.30 -10.65
N THR A 92 -1.82 17.48 -10.36
CA THR A 92 -2.55 17.80 -9.11
C THR A 92 -4.06 17.96 -9.34
N ASP A 93 -4.56 17.57 -10.50
CA ASP A 93 -5.95 17.81 -10.89
C ASP A 93 -6.93 17.14 -9.92
N ALA A 94 -7.88 17.92 -9.41
CA ALA A 94 -8.93 17.45 -8.54
C ALA A 94 -9.92 16.53 -9.29
N ASP A 95 -10.04 16.71 -10.61
CA ASP A 95 -10.94 15.98 -11.50
C ASP A 95 -10.36 14.68 -12.07
N ASP A 96 -9.12 14.35 -11.69
CA ASP A 96 -8.41 13.15 -12.13
C ASP A 96 -9.26 11.87 -11.91
N PRO A 97 -9.47 11.05 -12.96
CA PRO A 97 -10.26 9.82 -12.85
C PRO A 97 -9.75 8.82 -11.81
N VAL A 98 -8.44 8.73 -11.59
CA VAL A 98 -7.83 7.83 -10.60
C VAL A 98 -8.14 8.31 -9.19
N ARG A 99 -8.07 9.63 -8.95
CA ARG A 99 -8.51 10.22 -7.68
C ARG A 99 -10.00 9.94 -7.42
N LYS A 100 -10.86 10.13 -8.42
CA LYS A 100 -12.30 9.83 -8.34
C LYS A 100 -12.56 8.35 -7.99
N ARG A 101 -11.79 7.42 -8.55
CA ARG A 101 -11.87 5.99 -8.21
C ARG A 101 -11.49 5.72 -6.75
N LEU A 102 -10.45 6.37 -6.21
CA LEU A 102 -10.08 6.25 -4.79
C LEU A 102 -11.19 6.78 -3.87
N VAL A 103 -11.76 7.95 -4.18
CA VAL A 103 -12.88 8.51 -3.41
C VAL A 103 -14.08 7.57 -3.45
N ARG A 104 -14.43 7.05 -4.63
CA ARG A 104 -15.51 6.07 -4.80
C ARG A 104 -15.24 4.78 -4.03
N ALA A 105 -14.00 4.27 -4.01
CA ALA A 105 -13.67 3.10 -3.19
C ALA A 105 -13.95 3.36 -1.70
N GLY A 106 -13.53 4.51 -1.18
CA GLY A 106 -13.73 4.90 0.22
C GLY A 106 -15.18 5.06 0.68
N THR A 107 -16.14 5.16 -0.24
CA THR A 107 -17.58 5.25 0.03
C THR A 107 -18.34 3.94 -0.25
N ALA A 108 -17.64 2.82 -0.36
CA ALA A 108 -18.28 1.51 -0.46
C ALA A 108 -19.22 1.24 0.73
N SER A 109 -20.31 0.51 0.49
CA SER A 109 -21.30 0.15 1.52
C SER A 109 -20.93 -1.11 2.30
N SER A 110 -20.03 -1.95 1.76
CA SER A 110 -19.56 -3.18 2.38
C SER A 110 -18.10 -3.45 2.01
N LEU A 111 -17.46 -4.35 2.76
CA LEU A 111 -16.10 -4.80 2.47
C LEU A 111 -15.98 -5.45 1.08
N ASP A 112 -17.00 -6.20 0.65
CA ASP A 112 -16.99 -6.88 -0.64
C ASP A 112 -17.04 -5.88 -1.81
N VAL A 113 -17.91 -4.87 -1.68
CA VAL A 113 -17.98 -3.75 -2.63
C VAL A 113 -16.67 -2.95 -2.63
N LEU A 114 -16.07 -2.76 -1.45
CA LEU A 114 -14.78 -2.11 -1.32
C LEU A 114 -13.70 -2.90 -2.04
N ALA A 115 -13.59 -4.20 -1.80
CA ALA A 115 -12.60 -5.08 -2.44
C ALA A 115 -12.75 -5.07 -3.97
N GLN A 116 -13.98 -5.08 -4.49
CA GLN A 116 -14.22 -4.98 -5.93
C GLN A 116 -13.75 -3.62 -6.50
N ARG A 117 -14.03 -2.51 -5.82
CA ARG A 117 -13.55 -1.17 -6.25
C ARG A 117 -12.03 -1.04 -6.14
N LEU A 118 -11.42 -1.63 -5.11
CA LEU A 118 -9.97 -1.66 -4.96
C LEU A 118 -9.30 -2.48 -6.05
N ARG A 119 -9.95 -3.54 -6.56
CA ARG A 119 -9.45 -4.32 -7.70
C ARG A 119 -9.18 -3.46 -8.92
N ASP A 120 -10.06 -2.51 -9.21
CA ASP A 120 -9.92 -1.60 -10.35
C ASP A 120 -8.68 -0.71 -10.19
N LEU A 121 -8.42 -0.22 -8.97
CA LEU A 121 -7.22 0.56 -8.65
C LEU A 121 -5.96 -0.31 -8.72
N VAL A 122 -5.99 -1.50 -8.14
CA VAL A 122 -4.87 -2.45 -8.15
C VAL A 122 -4.50 -2.87 -9.58
N THR A 123 -5.47 -2.94 -10.49
CA THR A 123 -5.21 -3.21 -11.90
C THR A 123 -4.42 -2.07 -12.56
N LEU A 124 -4.71 -0.80 -12.20
CA LEU A 124 -3.91 0.35 -12.65
C LEU A 124 -2.50 0.33 -12.05
N LEU A 125 -2.38 0.07 -10.74
CA LEU A 125 -1.10 -0.05 -10.05
C LEU A 125 -0.21 -1.11 -10.69
N ARG A 126 -0.81 -2.26 -11.03
CA ARG A 126 -0.14 -3.34 -11.74
C ARG A 126 0.40 -2.90 -13.09
N ALA A 127 -0.42 -2.21 -13.89
CA ALA A 127 -0.01 -1.74 -15.22
C ALA A 127 1.16 -0.75 -15.15
N ALA A 128 1.21 0.05 -14.08
CA ALA A 128 2.28 1.02 -13.82
C ALA A 128 3.43 0.46 -12.95
N GLU A 129 3.39 -0.82 -12.58
CA GLU A 129 4.35 -1.48 -11.69
C GLU A 129 4.62 -0.74 -10.36
N VAL A 130 3.58 -0.13 -9.79
CA VAL A 130 3.66 0.60 -8.51
C VAL A 130 3.36 -0.36 -7.36
N PRO A 131 4.33 -0.70 -6.49
CA PRO A 131 4.10 -1.63 -5.39
C PRO A 131 3.20 -1.06 -4.29
N LEU A 132 2.66 -1.95 -3.46
CA LEU A 132 1.77 -1.61 -2.34
C LEU A 132 2.13 -2.39 -1.07
N ASP A 133 2.00 -1.76 0.09
CA ASP A 133 1.99 -2.48 1.36
C ASP A 133 0.62 -3.13 1.61
N TYR A 134 0.49 -4.41 1.25
CA TYR A 134 -0.70 -5.21 1.45
C TYR A 134 -0.94 -5.60 2.92
N GLY A 135 0.11 -5.60 3.76
CA GLY A 135 -0.04 -5.79 5.21
C GLY A 135 -0.77 -4.60 5.81
N LEU A 136 -0.29 -3.39 5.50
CA LEU A 136 -0.97 -2.15 5.89
C LEU A 136 -2.39 -2.07 5.32
N LEU A 137 -2.60 -2.48 4.06
CA LEU A 137 -3.94 -2.50 3.47
C LEU A 137 -4.87 -3.43 4.27
N ALA A 138 -4.42 -4.63 4.64
CA ALA A 138 -5.22 -5.56 5.44
C ALA A 138 -5.58 -4.98 6.81
N GLU A 139 -4.65 -4.32 7.49
CA GLU A 139 -4.92 -3.61 8.76
C GLU A 139 -5.98 -2.50 8.57
N GLN A 140 -5.90 -1.77 7.47
CA GLN A 140 -6.88 -0.73 7.13
C GLN A 140 -8.25 -1.31 6.77
N LEU A 141 -8.32 -2.48 6.12
CA LEU A 141 -9.58 -3.17 5.83
C LEU A 141 -10.23 -3.72 7.11
N ASP A 142 -9.44 -4.18 8.08
CA ASP A 142 -9.98 -4.55 9.40
C ASP A 142 -10.53 -3.33 10.13
N GLN A 143 -9.75 -2.23 10.13
CA GLN A 143 -10.20 -0.97 10.72
C GLN A 143 -11.48 -0.46 10.05
N TRP A 144 -11.60 -0.59 8.72
CA TRP A 144 -12.74 -0.14 7.94
C TRP A 144 -14.05 -0.81 8.37
N GLN A 145 -14.01 -2.06 8.83
CA GLN A 145 -15.19 -2.80 9.28
C GLN A 145 -15.72 -2.37 10.65
N ARG A 146 -14.98 -1.52 11.38
CA ARG A 146 -15.34 -1.08 12.74
C ARG A 146 -16.26 0.15 12.71
N PRO A 147 -17.07 0.40 13.75
CA PRO A 147 -17.80 1.66 13.89
C PRO A 147 -16.87 2.87 13.76
N GLY A 148 -17.22 3.83 12.90
CA GLY A 148 -16.37 5.00 12.59
C GLY A 148 -15.10 4.70 11.76
N GLY A 149 -14.77 3.43 11.55
CA GLY A 149 -13.64 2.93 10.78
C GLY A 149 -13.53 3.50 9.37
N PRO A 150 -14.61 3.52 8.56
CA PRO A 150 -14.55 4.04 7.20
C PRO A 150 -14.05 5.49 7.12
N GLY A 151 -14.43 6.33 8.09
CA GLY A 151 -13.95 7.72 8.16
C GLY A 151 -12.45 7.80 8.42
N GLN A 152 -11.95 7.01 9.38
CA GLN A 152 -10.53 6.97 9.74
C GLN A 152 -9.67 6.47 8.57
N VAL A 153 -10.12 5.42 7.89
CA VAL A 153 -9.42 4.83 6.74
C VAL A 153 -9.38 5.80 5.56
N ARG A 154 -10.50 6.47 5.24
CA ARG A 154 -10.53 7.54 4.22
C ARG A 154 -9.56 8.67 4.58
N GLN A 155 -9.51 9.08 5.84
CA GLN A 155 -8.58 10.12 6.29
C GLN A 155 -7.11 9.66 6.14
N ALA A 156 -6.79 8.41 6.45
CA ALA A 156 -5.44 7.85 6.26
C ALA A 156 -5.04 7.80 4.77
N TRP A 157 -5.95 7.36 3.89
CA TRP A 157 -5.72 7.37 2.45
C TRP A 157 -5.56 8.79 1.91
N GLY A 158 -6.42 9.73 2.32
CA GLY A 158 -6.32 11.14 1.95
C GLY A 158 -4.99 11.77 2.39
N ARG A 159 -4.60 11.59 3.66
CA ARG A 159 -3.32 12.10 4.19
C ARG A 159 -2.14 11.58 3.40
N SER A 160 -2.06 10.27 3.15
CA SER A 160 -0.94 9.69 2.40
C SER A 160 -0.95 10.03 0.91
N PHE A 161 -2.12 10.27 0.33
CA PHE A 161 -2.26 10.78 -1.04
C PHE A 161 -1.73 12.22 -1.18
N HIS A 162 -1.97 13.08 -0.18
CA HIS A 162 -1.52 14.47 -0.19
C HIS A 162 -0.08 14.67 0.32
N ALA A 163 0.40 13.80 1.21
CA ALA A 163 1.76 13.87 1.74
C ALA A 163 2.83 13.50 0.71
N TYR A 164 2.48 12.67 -0.29
CA TYR A 164 3.41 12.30 -1.35
C TYR A 164 3.71 13.49 -2.27
N ARG A 165 4.97 13.88 -2.33
CA ARG A 165 5.54 14.74 -3.38
C ARG A 165 6.36 13.86 -4.30
N ALA A 166 6.12 13.94 -5.61
CA ALA A 166 7.01 13.30 -6.57
C ALA A 166 8.43 13.88 -6.39
N PRO A 167 9.49 13.06 -6.46
CA PRO A 167 10.85 13.57 -6.51
C PRO A 167 10.95 14.59 -7.65
N ASN A 168 11.34 15.82 -7.33
CA ASN A 168 11.52 16.84 -8.35
C ASN A 168 12.74 16.44 -9.19
N PRO A 169 12.64 16.32 -10.52
CA PRO A 169 13.81 15.99 -11.35
C PRO A 169 14.96 17.01 -11.21
N ARG A 170 14.72 18.20 -10.66
CA ARG A 170 15.76 19.18 -10.30
C ARG A 170 16.62 18.78 -9.11
N THR A 171 16.10 18.05 -8.12
CA THR A 171 16.89 17.64 -6.93
C THR A 171 17.72 16.39 -7.15
N ALA A 172 17.61 15.73 -8.32
CA ALA A 172 18.45 14.60 -8.70
C ALA A 172 19.74 15.03 -9.44
N LYS A 173 19.89 16.33 -9.78
CA LYS A 173 21.09 16.87 -10.43
C LYS A 173 21.99 17.72 -9.52
N ASP A 174 21.53 18.15 -8.35
CA ASP A 174 22.39 18.82 -7.35
C ASP A 174 22.94 17.79 -6.37
N GLY A 175 23.84 16.94 -6.88
CA GLY A 175 24.87 16.33 -6.04
C GLY A 175 26.02 17.31 -5.95
N ASP A 176 25.87 18.35 -5.13
CA ASP A 176 26.95 19.27 -4.80
C ASP A 176 27.96 18.49 -3.95
N VAL A 177 29.05 18.03 -4.59
CA VAL A 177 30.21 17.50 -3.88
C VAL A 177 30.92 18.72 -3.31
N PRO A 178 31.11 18.85 -1.98
CA PRO A 178 31.86 19.97 -1.46
C PRO A 178 33.31 19.81 -1.92
N VAL A 179 33.71 20.64 -2.89
CA VAL A 179 35.12 20.82 -3.25
C VAL A 179 35.76 21.55 -2.09
N VAL A 180 36.48 20.80 -1.25
CA VAL A 180 37.35 21.37 -0.23
C VAL A 180 38.47 22.10 -0.97
N GLN A 181 38.39 23.43 -1.04
CA GLN A 181 39.51 24.28 -1.44
C GLN A 181 40.56 24.19 -0.32
N LEU A 182 41.62 23.42 -0.57
CA LEU A 182 42.88 23.55 0.16
C LEU A 182 43.54 24.84 -0.32
N GLU A 183 43.19 25.96 0.32
CA GLU A 183 43.97 27.19 0.19
C GLU A 183 45.29 27.02 0.94
N THR A 184 46.36 27.04 0.15
CA THR A 184 47.76 27.04 0.53
C THR A 184 48.07 28.23 1.43
N ALA A 185 48.28 27.99 2.73
CA ALA A 185 48.92 28.96 3.62
C ALA A 185 50.43 28.95 3.37
N ALA A 186 50.87 29.76 2.41
CA ALA A 186 52.24 30.23 2.34
C ALA A 186 52.16 31.74 2.18
N ASN A 187 52.32 32.46 3.29
CA ASN A 187 53.10 33.70 3.42
C ASN A 187 52.54 34.57 4.56
N GLU A 188 52.91 34.27 5.80
CA GLU A 188 52.90 35.21 6.93
C GLU A 188 53.74 34.58 8.06
N MET A 189 55.06 34.76 7.97
CA MET A 189 56.07 34.75 9.06
C MET A 189 57.46 35.04 8.46
N ARG A 190 57.53 36.10 7.65
CA ARG A 190 58.73 36.90 7.45
C ARG A 190 58.41 38.28 8.01
N GLU A 191 58.46 38.41 9.33
CA GLU A 191 58.62 39.68 10.05
C GLU A 191 58.63 39.35 11.55
N ASN A 192 59.83 39.24 12.10
CA ASN A 192 60.28 39.72 13.43
C ASN A 192 61.42 38.83 13.95
N GLU A 193 62.61 39.43 13.89
CA GLU A 193 63.80 39.28 14.76
C GLU A 193 64.15 37.92 15.38
#